data_AF-A0A524JE00-F1
#
_entry.id   AF-A0A524JE00-F1
#
_cell.length_a   1.000
_cell.length_b   1.000
_cell.length_c   1.000
_cell.angle_alpha   90.00
_cell.angle_beta   90.00
_cell.angle_gamma   90.00
#
_symmetry.space_group_name_H-M   'P 1'
#
loop_
_entity.id
_entity.type
_entity.pdbx_description
1 polymer ?
#
loop_
_entity_poly.entity_id
_entity_poly.type
_entity_poly.pdbx_seq_one_letter_code
_entity_poly.pdbx_strand_id
1 'polypeptide(L)' 'SIKISMRARPGYNVSSLALHMGGGGHELAAGFTMHGPLETVVKQVLPRLLAEAAH' A
#
# COMPACT_ATOMS: atom_id res chain seq x y z
N SER A 1 10.76 -1.28 -12.05
CA SER A 1 9.82 -1.56 -10.95
C SER A 1 9.70 -0.31 -10.09
N ILE A 2 8.61 -0.19 -9.33
CA ILE A 2 8.34 0.95 -8.45
C ILE A 2 8.19 0.41 -7.04
N LYS A 3 8.92 1.01 -6.10
CA LYS A 3 8.81 0.71 -4.68
C LYS A 3 7.76 1.62 -4.07
N ILE A 4 6.81 1.02 -3.35
CA ILE A 4 5.75 1.73 -2.64
C ILE A 4 6.03 1.57 -1.15
N SER A 5 6.20 2.70 -0.46
CA SER A 5 6.31 2.74 1.00
C SER A 5 5.19 3.57 1.57
N MET A 6 4.46 3.01 2.53
CA MET A 6 3.27 3.61 3.13
C MET A 6 3.53 3.90 4.61
N ARG A 7 2.91 4.97 5.11
CA ARG A 7 2.89 5.37 6.52
C ARG A 7 1.47 5.79 6.87
N ALA A 8 1.04 5.47 8.08
CA ALA A 8 -0.29 5.77 8.58
C ALA A 8 -0.22 6.42 9.96
N ARG A 9 -1.30 7.14 10.32
CA ARG A 9 -1.58 7.53 11.71
C ARG A 9 -2.32 6.38 12.40
N PRO A 10 -2.27 6.28 13.75
CA PRO A 10 -3.09 5.32 14.49
C PRO A 10 -4.58 5.40 14.07
N GLY A 11 -5.24 4.25 13.98
CA GLY A 11 -6.58 4.13 13.39
C GLY A 11 -6.57 3.88 11.88
N TYR A 12 -5.43 3.49 11.32
CA TYR A 12 -5.33 3.02 9.93
C TYR A 12 -4.37 1.84 9.86
N ASN A 13 -4.68 0.88 8.99
CA ASN A 13 -3.84 -0.30 8.78
C ASN A 13 -3.33 -0.40 7.33
N VAL A 14 -2.08 0.00 7.09
CA VAL A 14 -1.45 -0.08 5.76
C VAL A 14 -0.76 -1.42 5.49
N SER A 15 -0.61 -2.31 6.48
CA SER A 15 0.02 -3.63 6.26
C SER A 15 -0.87 -4.58 5.49
N SER A 16 -2.20 -4.46 5.63
CA SER A 16 -3.18 -5.27 4.90
C SER A 16 -2.95 -5.22 3.39
N LEU A 17 -2.93 -4.00 2.83
CA LEU A 17 -2.68 -3.80 1.40
C LEU A 17 -1.29 -4.32 0.98
N ALA A 18 -0.27 -4.05 1.80
CA ALA A 18 1.08 -4.48 1.48
C ALA A 18 1.18 -6.01 1.37
N LEU A 19 0.55 -6.75 2.29
CA LEU A 19 0.48 -8.21 2.27
C LEU A 19 -0.27 -8.72 1.04
N HIS A 20 -1.43 -8.14 0.72
CA HIS A 20 -2.20 -8.50 -0.49
C HIS A 20 -1.40 -8.29 -1.78
N MET A 21 -0.49 -7.31 -1.79
CA MET A 21 0.35 -6.99 -2.93
C MET A 21 1.69 -7.74 -2.95
N GLY A 22 1.86 -8.74 -2.07
CA GLY A 22 3.07 -9.56 -1.99
C GLY A 22 4.26 -8.88 -1.31
N GLY A 23 4.02 -7.80 -0.59
CA GLY A 23 4.99 -7.15 0.30
C GLY A 23 4.72 -7.46 1.78
N GLY A 24 4.99 -6.49 2.65
CA GLY A 24 4.78 -6.65 4.09
C GLY A 24 5.13 -5.43 4.93
N GLY A 25 5.06 -5.58 6.25
CA GLY A 25 5.36 -4.54 7.23
C GLY A 25 4.44 -4.58 8.45
N HIS A 26 4.30 -3.44 9.11
CA HIS A 26 3.46 -3.23 10.28
C HIS A 26 2.26 -2.34 9.96
N GLU A 27 1.25 -2.37 10.83
CA GLU A 27 -0.01 -1.63 10.70
C GLU A 27 0.19 -0.17 10.28
N LEU A 28 1.17 0.53 10.86
CA LEU A 28 1.44 1.95 10.59
C LEU A 28 2.53 2.20 9.54
N ALA A 29 3.22 1.16 9.07
CA ALA A 29 4.33 1.27 8.14
C ALA A 29 4.55 -0.04 7.36
N ALA A 30 4.23 -0.04 6.06
CA ALA A 30 4.36 -1.21 5.21
C ALA A 30 4.72 -0.82 3.76
N GLY A 31 5.08 -1.80 2.94
CA GLY A 31 5.43 -1.54 1.55
C GLY A 31 5.51 -2.80 0.69
N PHE A 32 5.50 -2.58 -0.62
CA PHE A 32 5.58 -3.60 -1.66
C PHE A 32 6.22 -3.03 -2.92
N THR A 33 6.54 -3.90 -3.89
CA THR A 33 7.10 -3.49 -5.18
C THR A 33 6.16 -3.93 -6.30
N MET A 34 5.87 -3.03 -7.23
CA MET A 34 5.03 -3.32 -8.40
C MET A 34 5.76 -2.98 -9.70
N HIS A 35 5.45 -3.71 -10.76
CA HIS A 35 6.00 -3.45 -12.10
C HIS A 35 4.99 -2.70 -12.96
N GLY A 36 5.48 -1.73 -13.73
CA GLY A 36 4.67 -0.93 -14.65
C GLY A 36 4.99 0.56 -14.59
N PRO A 37 4.35 1.37 -15.45
CA PRO A 37 4.46 2.81 -15.43
C PRO A 37 3.88 3.40 -14.14
N LEU A 38 4.47 4.48 -13.65
CA LEU A 38 4.04 5.14 -12.40
C LEU A 38 2.55 5.48 -12.39
N GLU A 39 2.03 6.00 -13.50
CA GLU A 39 0.61 6.35 -13.61
C GLU A 39 -0.32 5.15 -13.37
N THR A 40 -0.01 4.00 -13.98
CA THR A 40 -0.76 2.76 -13.76
C THR A 40 -0.66 2.30 -12.31
N VAL A 41 0.52 2.39 -11.71
CA VAL A 41 0.73 2.04 -10.31
C VAL A 41 -0.13 2.90 -9.40
N VAL A 42 -0.11 4.22 -9.58
CA VAL A 42 -0.90 5.15 -8.76
C VAL A 42 -2.41 4.87 -8.91
N LYS A 43 -2.89 4.66 -10.15
CA LYS A 43 -4.31 4.36 -10.43
C LYS A 43 -4.78 3.06 -9.77
N GLN A 44 -3.91 2.08 -9.59
CA GLN A 44 -4.25 0.81 -8.95
C GLN A 44 -4.14 0.86 -7.42
N VAL A 45 -3.13 1.55 -6.89
CA VAL A 45 -2.79 1.51 -5.46
C VAL A 45 -3.66 2.45 -4.64
N LEU A 46 -3.92 3.68 -5.08
CA LEU A 46 -4.65 4.67 -4.26
C LEU A 46 -6.09 4.24 -3.89
N PRO A 47 -6.92 3.72 -4.82
CA PRO A 47 -8.28 3.30 -4.47
C PRO A 47 -8.29 2.14 -3.46
N ARG A 48 -7.37 1.19 -3.61
CA ARG A 48 -7.22 0.06 -2.69
C ARG A 48 -6.74 0.50 -1.32
N LEU A 49 -5.77 1.42 -1.27
CA LEU A 49 -5.29 1.97 -0.01
C LEU A 49 -6.40 2.66 0.79
N LEU A 50 -7.25 3.45 0.11
CA LEU A 50 -8.39 4.09 0.76
C LEU A 50 -9.44 3.09 1.27
N ALA A 51 -9.67 2.00 0.52
CA ALA A 51 -10.65 0.98 0.88
C ALA A 51 -10.15 0.05 2.00
N GLU A 52 -8.85 -0.28 2.03
CA GLU A 52 -8.28 -1.30 2.91
C GLU A 52 -7.63 -0.71 4.18
N ALA A 53 -7.19 0.55 4.16
CA ALA A 53 -6.52 1.14 5.32
C ALA A 53 -7.46 1.72 6.37
N ALA A 54 -8.72 2.03 6.00
CA ALA A 54 -9.69 2.59 6.94
C ALA A 54 -10.25 1.48 7.84
N HIS A 55 -9.89 1.53 9.13
CA HIS A 55 -10.37 0.63 10.17
C HIS A 55 -10.72 1.41 11.44
#